data_AF-A0A803QS79-F1
#
_entry.id   AF-A0A803QS79-F1
#
_cell.length_a   1.000
_cell.length_b   1.000
_cell.length_c   1.000
_cell.angle_alpha   90.00
_cell.angle_beta   90.00
_cell.angle_gamma   90.00
#
_symmetry.space_group_name_H-M   'P 1'
#
loop_
_entity.id
_entity.type
_entity.pdbx_description
1 polymer ?
#
loop_
_entity_poly.entity_id
_entity_poly.type
_entity_poly.pdbx_seq_one_letter_code
_entity_poly.pdbx_strand_id
1 'polypeptide(L)'
;MLDGQKIEPETYEEAIKGKDAKKWNNDINEEMHSLTKNKTKIIIPILKGKSIVSCKWLFRHKEGRSKGETVRLMLALANQFHMEIDQMDVTTSFLHGELEEDIYIEQPKGFVEKGK
;
A
#
# COMPACT_ATOMS: atom_id res chain seq x y z
N MET A 1 6.41 10.44 32.39
CA MET A 1 6.11 11.50 31.41
C MET A 1 5.43 10.80 30.24
N LEU A 2 4.24 11.24 29.86
CA LEU A 2 3.30 10.49 29.00
C LEU A 2 3.86 10.26 27.59
N ASP A 3 3.46 9.12 27.03
CA ASP A 3 3.95 8.44 25.83
C ASP A 3 4.20 9.32 24.60
N GLY A 4 5.25 8.97 23.86
CA GLY A 4 5.46 9.37 22.48
C GLY A 4 4.46 8.69 21.54
N GLN A 5 3.17 8.94 21.73
CA GLN A 5 2.11 8.47 20.84
C GLN A 5 2.37 9.01 19.43
N LYS A 6 2.65 8.08 18.52
CA LYS A 6 2.67 8.33 17.09
C LYS A 6 1.24 8.56 16.64
N ILE A 7 0.92 9.80 16.34
CA ILE A 7 -0.41 10.16 15.84
C ILE A 7 -0.48 9.71 14.38
N GLU A 8 -1.35 8.74 14.11
CA GLU A 8 -1.65 8.32 12.74
C GLU A 8 -2.56 9.36 12.09
N PRO A 9 -2.23 9.87 10.90
CA PRO A 9 -3.08 10.84 10.22
C PRO A 9 -4.37 10.14 9.75
N GLU A 10 -5.51 10.81 9.89
CA GLU A 10 -6.79 10.30 9.40
C GLU A 10 -7.08 10.78 7.97
N THR A 11 -6.35 11.81 7.53
CA THR A 11 -6.52 12.41 6.20
C THR A 11 -5.21 12.55 5.45
N TYR A 12 -5.30 12.59 4.12
CA TYR A 12 -4.15 12.87 3.26
C TYR A 12 -3.47 14.19 3.64
N GLU A 13 -4.26 15.23 3.94
CA GLU A 13 -3.72 16.54 4.29
C GLU A 13 -2.90 16.51 5.57
N GLU A 14 -3.36 15.80 6.60
CA GLU A 14 -2.61 15.59 7.84
C GLU A 14 -1.34 14.79 7.57
N ALA A 15 -1.41 13.76 6.71
CA ALA A 15 -0.27 12.94 6.36
C ALA A 15 0.84 13.76 5.68
N ILE A 16 0.49 14.66 4.75
CA ILE A 16 1.48 15.47 3.99
C ILE A 16 1.95 16.75 4.72
N LYS A 17 1.24 17.19 5.77
CA LYS A 17 1.64 18.34 6.61
C LYS A 17 2.36 17.90 7.89
N GLY A 18 2.26 16.61 8.25
CA GLY A 18 2.81 16.06 9.47
C GLY A 18 4.33 15.91 9.46
N LYS A 19 4.89 15.55 10.63
CA LYS A 19 6.33 15.30 10.82
C LYS A 19 6.89 14.22 9.89
N ASP A 20 6.08 13.21 9.59
CA ASP A 20 6.45 12.07 8.75
C ASP A 20 6.04 12.26 7.27
N ALA A 21 5.68 13.48 6.85
CA ALA A 21 5.13 13.78 5.53
C ALA A 21 5.96 13.26 4.35
N LYS A 22 7.28 13.32 4.45
CA LYS A 22 8.16 12.80 3.40
C LYS A 22 8.00 11.29 3.22
N LYS A 23 7.85 10.55 4.32
CA LYS A 23 7.68 9.10 4.28
C LYS A 23 6.30 8.74 3.72
N TRP A 24 5.26 9.41 4.21
CA TRP A 24 3.90 9.20 3.69
C TRP A 24 3.79 9.51 2.20
N ASN A 25 4.40 10.60 1.73
CA ASN A 25 4.41 10.92 0.30
C ASN A 25 5.09 9.83 -0.54
N ASN A 26 6.20 9.27 -0.07
CA ASN A 26 6.85 8.17 -0.77
C ASN A 26 5.94 6.95 -0.84
N ASP A 27 5.38 6.51 0.30
CA ASP A 27 4.52 5.33 0.38
C ASP A 27 3.26 5.50 -0.50
N ILE A 28 2.65 6.69 -0.50
CA ILE A 28 1.49 7.02 -1.34
C ILE A 28 1.85 6.93 -2.83
N ASN A 29 2.98 7.52 -3.22
CA ASN A 29 3.41 7.52 -4.61
C ASN A 29 3.77 6.11 -5.09
N GLU A 30 4.43 5.31 -4.26
CA GLU A 30 4.75 3.91 -4.56
C GLU A 30 3.50 3.07 -4.78
N GLU A 31 2.50 3.18 -3.89
CA GLU A 31 1.22 2.46 -4.02
C GLU A 31 0.52 2.83 -5.34
N MET A 32 0.40 4.13 -5.64
CA MET A 32 -0.24 4.61 -6.87
C MET A 32 0.53 4.19 -8.13
N HIS A 33 1.87 4.20 -8.07
CA HIS A 33 2.70 3.76 -9.17
C HIS A 33 2.59 2.25 -9.40
N SER A 34 2.44 1.45 -8.35
CA SER A 34 2.27 0.00 -8.45
C SER A 34 1.02 -0.38 -9.27
N LEU A 35 -0.10 0.33 -9.07
CA LEU A 35 -1.34 0.13 -9.82
C LEU A 35 -1.17 0.46 -11.31
N THR A 36 -0.36 1.47 -11.61
CA THR A 36 -0.08 1.88 -13.00
C THR A 36 0.88 0.91 -13.68
N LYS A 37 1.93 0.48 -12.98
CA LYS A 37 2.92 -0.51 -13.44
C LYS A 37 2.26 -1.85 -13.78
N ASN A 38 1.30 -2.28 -12.96
CA ASN A 38 0.59 -3.53 -13.16
C ASN A 38 -0.52 -3.42 -14.22
N LYS A 39 -0.72 -2.25 -14.85
CA LYS A 39 -1.79 -1.97 -15.83
C LYS A 39 -3.19 -2.30 -15.30
N THR A 40 -3.38 -2.30 -13.98
CA THR A 40 -4.64 -2.68 -13.32
C THR A 40 -5.60 -1.50 -13.16
N LYS A 41 -5.21 -0.30 -13.59
CA LYS A 41 -6.01 0.93 -13.42
C LYS A 41 -6.14 1.71 -14.73
N ILE A 42 -7.38 2.10 -15.04
CA ILE A 42 -7.73 3.08 -16.07
C ILE A 42 -8.52 4.19 -15.37
N ILE A 43 -8.08 5.45 -15.51
CA ILE A 43 -8.81 6.60 -14.96
C ILE A 43 -9.81 7.08 -16.01
N ILE A 44 -11.08 7.10 -15.66
CA ILE A 44 -12.16 7.57 -16.53
C ILE A 44 -12.97 8.70 -15.87
N PRO A 45 -13.67 9.55 -16.63
CA PRO A 45 -14.65 10.48 -16.10
C PRO A 45 -15.79 9.75 -15.35
N ILE A 46 -16.34 10.40 -14.33
CA ILE A 46 -17.47 9.87 -13.55
C ILE A 46 -18.67 9.62 -14.48
N LEU A 47 -19.11 8.37 -14.57
CA LEU A 47 -20.27 7.95 -15.34
C LEU A 47 -21.53 8.08 -14.49
N LYS A 48 -22.49 8.91 -14.91
CA LYS A 48 -23.79 9.03 -14.24
C LYS A 48 -24.54 7.70 -14.31
N GLY A 49 -25.03 7.22 -13.17
CA GLY A 49 -25.83 5.98 -13.09
C GLY A 49 -25.02 4.69 -12.91
N LYS A 50 -23.70 4.76 -12.74
CA LYS A 50 -22.87 3.62 -12.32
C LYS A 50 -22.67 3.63 -10.81
N SER A 51 -22.63 2.44 -10.20
CA SER A 51 -22.23 2.26 -8.81
C SER A 51 -20.72 2.47 -8.69
N ILE A 52 -20.31 3.38 -7.81
CA ILE A 52 -18.90 3.71 -7.59
C ILE A 52 -18.56 3.36 -6.15
N VAL A 53 -17.49 2.60 -5.96
CA VAL A 53 -16.97 2.25 -4.65
C VAL A 53 -16.11 3.39 -4.13
N SER A 54 -16.44 3.92 -2.95
CA SER A 54 -15.63 4.97 -2.32
C SER A 54 -14.27 4.43 -1.89
N CYS A 55 -13.17 5.16 -2.16
CA CYS A 55 -11.83 4.82 -1.67
C CYS A 55 -11.34 5.85 -0.65
N LYS A 56 -10.62 5.39 0.37
CA LYS A 56 -10.02 6.24 1.41
C LYS A 56 -8.61 5.74 1.74
N TRP A 57 -7.71 6.68 2.00
CA TRP A 57 -6.40 6.37 2.56
C TRP A 57 -6.55 5.82 3.98
N LEU A 58 -5.83 4.74 4.28
CA LEU A 58 -5.70 4.19 5.61
C LEU A 58 -4.23 4.27 6.00
N PHE A 59 -3.87 5.30 6.75
CA PHE A 59 -2.51 5.49 7.23
C PHE A 59 -2.30 4.66 8.50
N ARG A 60 -1.23 3.88 8.52
CA ARG A 60 -0.85 3.09 9.70
C ARG A 60 0.65 3.00 9.82
N HIS A 61 1.19 3.38 10.98
CA HIS A 61 2.58 3.10 11.28
C HIS A 61 2.71 1.60 11.57
N LYS A 62 3.32 0.86 10.64
CA LYS A 62 3.63 -0.55 10.88
C LYS A 62 4.77 -0.64 11.88
N GLU A 63 4.42 -0.90 13.15
CA GLU A 63 5.39 -1.28 14.18
C GLU A 63 5.35 -2.79 14.38
N GLY A 64 6.53 -3.39 14.35
CA GLY A 64 6.77 -4.78 14.65
C GLY A 64 8.24 -4.94 14.95
N ARG A 65 8.59 -5.88 15.84
CA ARG A 65 9.98 -6.36 15.96
C ARG A 65 10.51 -6.55 14.55
N SER A 66 11.68 -5.97 14.27
CA SER A 66 12.29 -5.97 12.94
C SER A 66 12.20 -7.38 12.37
N LYS A 67 11.35 -7.59 11.34
CA LYS A 67 11.31 -8.86 10.61
C LYS A 67 12.73 -9.28 10.20
N GLY A 68 13.60 -8.28 9.98
CA GLY A 68 15.00 -8.47 9.71
C GLY A 68 15.76 -9.27 10.78
N GLU A 69 15.48 -9.13 12.08
CA GLU A 69 16.16 -9.89 13.12
C GLU A 69 15.81 -11.38 13.06
N THR A 70 14.51 -11.70 12.91
CA THR A 70 14.05 -13.08 12.75
C THR A 70 14.53 -13.69 11.43
N VAL A 71 14.50 -12.94 10.33
CA VAL A 71 15.03 -13.38 9.03
C VAL A 71 16.55 -13.62 9.13
N ARG A 72 17.29 -12.73 9.78
CA ARG A 72 18.74 -12.91 10.00
C ARG A 72 19.03 -14.16 10.84
N LEU A 73 18.26 -14.42 11.88
CA LEU A 73 18.39 -15.65 12.67
C LEU A 73 18.11 -16.90 11.82
N MET A 74 17.03 -16.89 11.02
CA MET A 74 16.72 -17.99 10.12
C MET A 74 17.83 -18.23 9.08
N LEU A 75 18.37 -17.16 8.48
CA LEU A 75 19.51 -17.25 7.56
C LEU A 75 20.77 -17.81 8.24
N ALA A 76 21.06 -17.37 9.47
CA ALA A 76 22.20 -17.87 10.24
C ALA A 76 22.07 -19.37 10.53
N LEU A 77 20.87 -19.83 10.90
CA LEU A 77 20.60 -21.25 11.13
C LEU A 77 20.70 -22.07 9.84
N ALA A 78 20.09 -21.61 8.74
CA ALA A 78 20.19 -22.31 7.46
C ALA A 78 21.63 -22.47 6.99
N ASN A 79 22.46 -21.43 7.15
CA ASN A 79 23.89 -21.52 6.86
C ASN A 79 24.62 -22.50 7.79
N GLN A 80 24.30 -22.52 9.10
CA GLN A 80 24.88 -23.44 10.07
C GLN A 80 24.56 -24.91 9.77
N PHE A 81 23.36 -25.18 9.27
CA PHE A 81 22.88 -26.53 8.95
C PHE A 81 23.02 -26.91 7.47
N HIS A 82 23.72 -26.08 6.66
CA HIS A 82 23.88 -26.28 5.22
C HIS A 82 22.55 -26.49 4.46
N MET A 83 21.52 -25.75 4.85
CA MET A 83 20.21 -25.76 4.20
C MET A 83 20.18 -24.71 3.10
N GLU A 84 19.61 -25.07 1.95
CA GLU A 84 19.23 -24.11 0.91
C GLU A 84 17.91 -23.43 1.29
N ILE A 85 17.80 -22.13 0.99
CA ILE A 85 16.58 -21.34 1.21
C ILE A 85 16.05 -20.89 -0.14
N ASP A 86 14.84 -21.36 -0.46
CA ASP A 86 14.06 -20.85 -1.58
C ASP A 86 12.93 -19.94 -1.07
N GLN A 87 12.90 -18.71 -1.56
CA GLN A 87 11.81 -17.78 -1.27
C GLN A 87 10.82 -17.76 -2.44
N MET A 88 9.61 -18.25 -2.20
CA MET A 88 8.48 -18.15 -3.14
C MET A 88 7.53 -17.06 -2.64
N ASP A 89 7.35 -16.02 -3.44
CA ASP A 89 6.37 -14.96 -3.18
C ASP A 89 5.37 -14.90 -4.34
N VAL A 90 4.08 -14.80 -4.03
CA VAL A 90 3.01 -14.66 -5.03
C VAL A 90 2.53 -13.22 -4.98
N THR A 91 2.95 -12.43 -5.96
CA THR A 91 2.93 -10.96 -5.86
C THR A 91 1.54 -10.34 -5.95
N THR A 92 0.52 -11.10 -6.43
CA THR A 92 -0.73 -10.51 -6.94
C THR A 92 -1.90 -11.51 -7.01
N SER A 93 -1.99 -12.48 -6.12
CA SER A 93 -3.07 -13.51 -6.18
C SER A 93 -4.49 -12.92 -6.15
N PHE A 94 -4.71 -11.84 -5.39
CA PHE A 94 -6.01 -11.16 -5.33
C PHE A 94 -6.27 -10.18 -6.49
N LEU A 95 -5.25 -9.83 -7.29
CA LEU A 95 -5.36 -8.86 -8.39
C LEU A 95 -5.46 -9.51 -9.78
N HIS A 96 -5.29 -10.83 -9.86
CA HIS A 96 -5.41 -11.60 -11.11
C HIS A 96 -6.70 -12.43 -11.19
N GLY A 97 -7.66 -12.21 -10.29
CA GLY A 97 -8.98 -12.80 -10.44
C GLY A 97 -9.69 -12.20 -11.65
N GLU A 98 -10.25 -13.05 -12.51
CA GLU A 98 -11.19 -12.59 -13.53
C GLU A 98 -12.46 -12.11 -12.85
N LEU A 99 -12.89 -10.91 -13.19
CA LEU A 99 -14.12 -10.32 -12.68
C LEU A 99 -15.07 -10.09 -13.86
N GLU A 100 -16.28 -10.61 -13.76
CA GLU A 100 -17.29 -10.48 -14.82
C GLU A 100 -17.83 -9.04 -14.97
N GLU A 101 -17.66 -8.21 -13.94
CA GLU A 101 -18.18 -6.85 -13.87
C GLU A 101 -17.06 -5.80 -13.79
N ASP A 102 -17.28 -4.65 -14.44
CA ASP A 102 -16.43 -3.48 -14.25
C ASP A 102 -16.67 -2.86 -12.87
N ILE A 103 -15.66 -2.86 -12.00
CA ILE A 103 -15.69 -2.10 -10.75
C ILE A 103 -15.10 -0.71 -10.96
N TYR A 104 -15.90 0.31 -10.63
CA TYR A 104 -15.45 1.69 -10.59
C TYR A 104 -15.12 2.09 -9.15
N ILE A 105 -13.96 2.69 -8.96
CA ILE A 105 -13.47 3.13 -7.65
C ILE A 105 -13.19 4.63 -7.71
N GLU A 106 -13.69 5.39 -6.72
CA GLU A 106 -13.34 6.80 -6.57
C GLU A 106 -11.86 6.94 -6.23
N GLN A 107 -11.21 7.96 -6.78
CA GLN A 107 -9.83 8.27 -6.35
C GLN A 107 -9.84 8.71 -4.89
N PRO A 108 -8.88 8.24 -4.07
CA PRO A 108 -8.84 8.59 -2.66
C PRO A 108 -8.61 10.10 -2.50
N LYS A 109 -9.28 10.68 -1.50
CA LYS A 109 -9.26 12.13 -1.25
C LYS A 109 -7.82 12.64 -1.08
N GLY A 110 -7.55 13.81 -1.68
CA GLY A 110 -6.23 14.46 -1.64
C GLY A 110 -5.28 14.04 -2.77
N PHE A 111 -5.61 12.98 -3.51
CA PHE A 111 -4.85 12.55 -4.70
C PHE A 111 -5.81 12.33 -5.88
N VAL A 112 -6.13 13.40 -6.60
CA VAL A 112 -7.09 13.37 -7.72
C VAL A 112 -6.37 13.74 -9.00
N GLU A 113 -6.18 12.75 -9.88
CA GLU A 113 -5.75 12.98 -11.25
C GLU A 113 -6.97 13.17 -12.16
N LYS A 114 -6.89 14.11 -13.10
CA LYS A 114 -7.95 14.23 -14.12
C LYS A 114 -7.81 13.06 -15.10
N GLY A 115 -8.92 12.35 -15.34
CA GLY A 115 -8.99 11.36 -16.41
C GLY A 115 -8.64 11.99 -17.76
N LYS A 116 -7.94 11.22 -18.61
CA LYS A 116 -7.63 11.63 -19.98
C LYS A 116 -8.85 11.58 -20.87
#